data_AF-A0A2J8KB90-F1
#
_entry.id   AF-A0A2J8KB90-F1
#
_cell.length_a   1.000
_cell.length_b   1.000
_cell.length_c   1.000
_cell.angle_alpha   90.00
_cell.angle_beta   90.00
_cell.angle_gamma   90.00
#
_symmetry.space_group_name_H-M   'P 1'
#
loop_
_entity.id
_entity.type
_entity.pdbx_description
1 polymer ?
#
loop_
_entity_poly.entity_id
_entity_poly.type
_entity_poly.pdbx_seq_one_letter_code
_entity_poly.pdbx_strand_id
1 'polypeptide(L)'
;QEKLRDEIYCQVIKQVTGHPRPEHCTRGWSFLSLLTGFFPPSTRLMPYLTKFLQDSGPSQELAQSSQEHLQRTVKYGGRRRMPPLERTSHSPASYSPAGGCGL
;
A
#
# COMPACT_ATOMS: atom_id res chain seq x y z
N GLN A 1 8.24 19.34 -1.04
CA GLN A 1 7.30 18.31 -1.54
C GLN A 1 7.35 17.01 -0.75
N GLU A 2 8.50 16.60 -0.18
CA GLU A 2 8.60 15.34 0.58
C GLU A 2 7.62 15.24 1.76
N LYS A 3 7.45 16.33 2.53
CA LYS A 3 6.51 16.40 3.64
C LYS A 3 5.07 16.02 3.26
N LEU A 4 4.61 16.42 2.08
CA LEU A 4 3.26 16.09 1.61
C LEU A 4 3.15 14.61 1.22
N ARG A 5 4.20 14.04 0.60
CA ARG A 5 4.24 12.59 0.29
C ARG A 5 4.17 11.77 1.56
N ASP A 6 4.95 12.13 2.57
CA ASP A 6 4.96 11.45 3.86
C ASP A 6 3.61 11.56 4.56
N GLU A 7 2.98 12.73 4.55
CA GLU A 7 1.64 12.93 5.13
C GLU A 7 0.60 12.02 4.44
N ILE A 8 0.63 11.93 3.11
CA ILE A 8 -0.25 11.01 2.36
C ILE A 8 0.00 9.56 2.81
N TYR A 9 1.25 9.11 2.89
CA TYR A 9 1.56 7.75 3.37
C TYR A 9 1.04 7.51 4.78
N CYS A 10 1.28 8.43 5.71
CA CYS A 10 0.83 8.32 7.10
C CYS A 10 -0.70 8.21 7.20
N GLN A 11 -1.43 9.02 6.43
CA GLN A 11 -2.90 8.97 6.42
C GLN A 11 -3.44 7.64 5.88
N VAL A 12 -2.81 7.10 4.83
CA VAL A 12 -3.21 5.81 4.27
C VAL A 12 -2.89 4.66 5.20
N ILE A 13 -1.70 4.64 5.81
CA ILE A 13 -1.32 3.65 6.82
C ILE A 13 -2.34 3.67 7.96
N LYS A 14 -2.66 4.86 8.50
CA LYS A 14 -3.69 5.01 9.53
C LYS A 14 -5.04 4.43 9.12
N GLN A 15 -5.43 4.58 7.86
CA GLN A 15 -6.70 4.08 7.34
C GLN A 15 -6.72 2.55 7.21
N VAL A 16 -5.56 1.91 6.98
CA VAL A 16 -5.45 0.45 6.89
C VAL A 16 -5.14 -0.21 8.25
N THR A 17 -4.69 0.55 9.24
CA THR A 17 -4.47 0.10 10.63
C THR A 17 -5.68 0.43 11.51
N GLY A 18 -6.36 -0.58 12.02
CA GLY A 18 -7.38 -0.40 13.08
C GLY A 18 -8.73 0.16 12.62
N HIS A 19 -9.01 0.22 11.32
CA HIS A 19 -10.31 0.72 10.87
C HIS A 19 -11.42 -0.33 11.16
N PRO A 20 -12.54 0.06 11.78
CA PRO A 20 -13.60 -0.88 12.19
C PRO A 20 -14.37 -1.51 11.01
N ARG A 21 -14.16 -1.00 9.80
CA ARG A 21 -14.82 -1.44 8.57
C ARG A 21 -13.79 -2.02 7.58
N PRO A 22 -13.75 -3.34 7.37
CA PRO A 22 -12.79 -4.01 6.50
C PRO A 22 -12.78 -3.48 5.06
N GLU A 23 -13.92 -3.06 4.52
CA GLU A 23 -14.04 -2.56 3.14
C GLU A 23 -13.26 -1.25 2.93
N HIS A 24 -13.13 -0.46 3.99
CA HIS A 24 -12.31 0.75 3.98
C HIS A 24 -10.81 0.41 4.08
N CYS A 25 -10.44 -0.62 4.84
CA CYS A 25 -9.06 -1.14 4.86
C CYS A 25 -8.67 -1.62 3.45
N THR A 26 -9.52 -2.40 2.77
CA THR A 26 -9.29 -2.85 1.39
C THR A 26 -8.97 -1.71 0.43
N ARG A 27 -9.80 -0.65 0.44
CA ARG A 27 -9.57 0.54 -0.41
C ARG A 27 -8.28 1.26 -0.04
N GLY A 28 -7.97 1.38 1.26
CA GLY A 28 -6.71 1.95 1.73
C GLY A 28 -5.49 1.17 1.23
N TRP A 29 -5.55 -0.16 1.26
CA TRP A 29 -4.50 -1.03 0.76
C TRP A 29 -4.32 -0.93 -0.76
N SER A 30 -5.42 -0.83 -1.52
CA SER A 30 -5.33 -0.62 -2.97
C SER A 30 -4.66 0.72 -3.29
N PHE A 31 -5.01 1.76 -2.54
CA PHE A 31 -4.42 3.07 -2.71
C PHE A 31 -2.93 3.09 -2.31
N LEU A 32 -2.55 2.40 -1.22
CA LEU A 32 -1.15 2.25 -0.82
C LEU A 32 -0.29 1.57 -1.90
N SER A 33 -0.81 0.49 -2.49
CA SER A 33 -0.14 -0.21 -3.60
C SER A 33 0.03 0.66 -4.84
N LEU A 34 -0.93 1.55 -5.11
CA LEU A 34 -0.78 2.54 -6.17
C LEU A 34 0.33 3.54 -5.84
N LEU A 35 0.27 4.19 -4.67
CA LEU A 35 1.19 5.24 -4.22
C LEU A 35 2.65 4.80 -4.28
N THR A 36 2.96 3.62 -3.73
CA THR A 36 4.30 3.02 -3.71
C THR A 36 4.91 2.83 -5.09
N GLY A 37 4.08 2.74 -6.13
CA GLY A 37 4.54 2.67 -7.51
C GLY A 37 4.71 4.02 -8.22
N PHE A 38 4.24 5.13 -7.66
CA PHE A 38 4.40 6.47 -8.28
C PHE A 38 5.54 7.27 -7.69
N PHE A 39 5.74 7.18 -6.38
CA PHE A 39 6.81 7.92 -5.71
C PHE A 39 7.24 7.22 -4.42
N PRO A 40 8.54 7.24 -4.08
CA PRO A 40 8.97 6.74 -2.80
C PRO A 40 8.56 7.71 -1.67
N PRO A 41 8.38 7.24 -0.43
CA PRO A 41 8.35 8.10 0.75
C PRO A 41 9.72 8.79 0.94
N SER A 42 9.81 9.73 1.88
CA SER A 42 11.11 10.27 2.28
C SER A 42 12.02 9.19 2.89
N THR A 43 13.33 9.47 2.92
CA THR A 43 14.31 8.60 3.58
C THR A 43 14.01 8.39 5.07
N ARG A 44 13.35 9.36 5.72
CA ARG A 44 12.92 9.26 7.12
C ARG A 44 11.78 8.27 7.29
N LEU A 45 10.79 8.27 6.40
CA LEU A 45 9.61 7.41 6.50
C LEU A 45 9.85 6.01 5.92
N MET A 46 10.78 5.87 4.97
CA MET A 46 11.11 4.63 4.28
C MET A 46 11.27 3.39 5.19
N PRO A 47 12.07 3.41 6.28
CA PRO A 47 12.23 2.22 7.12
C PRO A 47 10.93 1.80 7.80
N TYR A 48 10.09 2.76 8.21
CA TYR A 48 8.80 2.48 8.84
C TYR A 48 7.80 1.87 7.87
N LEU A 49 7.69 2.43 6.66
CA LEU A 49 6.82 1.88 5.61
C LEU A 49 7.25 0.45 5.23
N THR A 50 8.56 0.22 5.08
CA THR A 50 9.09 -1.10 4.73
C THR A 50 8.76 -2.12 5.81
N LYS A 51 8.97 -1.77 7.08
CA LYS A 51 8.64 -2.64 8.22
C LYS A 51 7.14 -2.93 8.29
N PHE A 52 6.30 -1.91 8.14
CA PHE A 52 4.84 -2.06 8.10
C PHE A 52 4.37 -3.05 7.03
N LEU A 53 4.91 -2.96 5.80
CA LEU A 53 4.56 -3.87 4.71
C LEU A 53 5.02 -5.31 4.97
N GLN A 54 6.17 -5.49 5.62
CA GLN A 54 6.68 -6.82 6.01
C GLN A 54 5.82 -7.45 7.12
N ASP A 55 5.37 -6.65 8.09
CA ASP A 55 4.60 -7.12 9.24
C ASP A 55 3.16 -7.50 8.87
N SER A 56 2.65 -6.99 7.75
CA SER A 56 1.29 -7.29 7.25
C SER A 56 1.09 -8.76 6.83
N GLY A 57 2.17 -9.53 6.73
CA GLY A 57 2.12 -10.97 6.51
C GLY A 57 1.77 -11.39 5.07
N PRO A 58 2.00 -12.67 4.72
CA PRO A 58 1.85 -13.17 3.36
C PRO A 58 0.40 -13.29 2.88
N SER A 59 -0.58 -13.27 3.79
CA SER A 59 -2.01 -13.29 3.46
C SER A 59 -2.51 -11.96 2.89
N GLN A 60 -1.72 -10.88 3.00
CA GLN A 60 -2.09 -9.55 2.51
C GLN A 60 -1.44 -9.28 1.14
N GLU A 61 -2.06 -9.79 0.06
CA GLU A 61 -1.55 -9.66 -1.32
C GLU A 61 -1.22 -8.21 -1.73
N LEU A 62 -2.02 -7.25 -1.26
CA LEU A 62 -1.79 -5.83 -1.54
C LEU A 62 -0.57 -5.27 -0.81
N ALA A 63 -0.20 -5.81 0.35
CA ALA A 63 1.04 -5.43 1.04
C ALA A 63 2.26 -5.92 0.26
N GLN A 64 2.24 -7.16 -0.23
CA GLN A 64 3.29 -7.72 -1.10
C GLN A 64 3.44 -6.90 -2.39
N SER A 65 2.32 -6.61 -3.06
CA SER A 65 2.30 -5.77 -4.26
C SER A 65 2.87 -4.37 -3.98
N SER A 66 2.52 -3.77 -2.84
CA SER A 66 3.05 -2.47 -2.42
C SER A 66 4.56 -2.52 -2.19
N GLN A 67 5.08 -3.61 -1.62
CA GLN A 67 6.50 -3.81 -1.38
C GLN A 67 7.27 -3.93 -2.71
N GLU A 68 6.77 -4.71 -3.66
CA GLU A 68 7.37 -4.81 -4.99
C GLU A 68 7.38 -3.48 -5.73
N HIS A 69 6.25 -2.76 -5.69
CA HIS A 69 6.13 -1.44 -6.29
C HIS A 69 7.13 -0.47 -5.67
N LEU A 70 7.25 -0.44 -4.34
CA LEU A 70 8.19 0.41 -3.63
C LEU A 70 9.64 0.12 -4.06
N GLN A 71 10.03 -1.15 -4.11
CA GLN A 71 11.37 -1.57 -4.53
C GLN A 71 11.68 -1.12 -5.96
N ARG A 72 10.75 -1.31 -6.90
CA ARG A 72 10.91 -0.87 -8.30
C ARG A 72 11.01 0.65 -8.39
N THR A 73 10.15 1.38 -7.68
CA THR A 73 10.13 2.85 -7.65
C THR A 73 11.42 3.44 -7.09
N VAL A 74 11.98 2.84 -6.04
CA VAL A 74 13.26 3.27 -5.46
C VAL A 74 14.41 3.02 -6.45
N LYS A 75 14.42 1.88 -7.13
CA LYS A 75 15.51 1.48 -8.03
C LYS A 75 15.48 2.21 -9.39
N TYR A 76 14.30 2.39 -9.97
CA TYR A 76 14.13 2.84 -11.35
C TYR A 76 13.42 4.19 -11.48
N GLY A 77 13.01 4.79 -10.36
CA GLY A 77 12.09 5.93 -10.35
C GLY A 77 10.64 5.49 -10.50
N GLY A 78 9.72 6.34 -10.04
CA GLY A 78 8.29 6.01 -10.01
C GLY A 78 7.59 6.09 -11.38
N ARG A 79 6.41 5.45 -11.45
CA ARG A 79 5.54 5.46 -12.64
C ARG A 79 5.21 6.90 -13.06
N ARG A 80 5.32 7.18 -14.36
CA ARG A 80 4.94 8.47 -14.96
C ARG A 80 3.51 8.51 -15.53
N ARG A 81 2.83 7.35 -15.58
CA ARG A 81 1.48 7.22 -16.12
C ARG A 81 0.65 6.37 -15.19
N MET A 82 -0.65 6.66 -15.13
CA MET A 82 -1.60 5.81 -14.43
C MET A 82 -1.57 4.41 -15.07
N PRO A 83 -1.49 3.32 -14.28
CA PRO A 83 -1.75 2.00 -14.84
C PRO A 83 -3.11 2.01 -15.52
N PRO A 84 -3.30 1.28 -16.64
CA PRO A 84 -4.62 1.11 -17.22
C PRO A 84 -5.59 0.68 -16.14
N LEU A 85 -6.86 1.10 -16.24
CA LEU A 85 -7.93 0.56 -15.42
C LEU A 85 -8.17 -0.89 -15.86
N GLU A 86 -7.21 -1.77 -15.59
CA GLU A 86 -7.41 -3.21 -15.61
C GLU A 86 -8.59 -3.43 -14.68
N ARG A 87 -9.73 -3.88 -15.23
CA ARG A 87 -10.79 -4.44 -14.42
C ARG A 87 -10.12 -5.57 -13.67
N THR A 88 -9.74 -5.29 -12.42
CA THR A 88 -9.25 -6.26 -11.47
C THR A 88 -10.28 -7.37 -11.45
N SER A 89 -10.04 -8.43 -12.22
CA SER A 89 -10.65 -9.75 -12.06
C SER A 89 -10.07 -10.37 -10.79
N HIS A 90 -10.07 -9.61 -9.70
CA HIS A 90 -9.93 -10.16 -8.39
C HIS A 90 -11.34 -10.66 -8.08
N SER A 91 -11.51 -11.97 -8.27
CA SER A 91 -12.69 -12.66 -7.79
C SER A 91 -12.96 -12.22 -6.35
N PRO A 92 -14.21 -11.88 -5.97
CA PRO A 92 -14.54 -11.52 -4.60
C PRO A 92 -14.22 -12.65 -3.59
N ALA A 93 -13.88 -13.85 -4.07
CA ALA A 93 -13.52 -15.01 -3.26
C ALA A 93 -12.04 -15.09 -2.81
N SER A 94 -11.10 -14.30 -3.38
CA SER A 94 -9.69 -14.31 -2.92
C SER A 94 -9.41 -13.24 -1.87
N TYR A 95 -10.32 -12.28 -1.69
CA TYR A 95 -10.21 -11.28 -0.64
C TYR A 95 -10.66 -11.88 0.69
N SER A 96 -9.76 -12.62 1.35
CA SER A 96 -10.03 -13.10 2.70
C SER A 96 -9.98 -11.90 3.65
N PRO A 97 -11.09 -11.54 4.34
CA PRO A 97 -11.08 -10.49 5.37
C PRO A 97 -10.32 -10.94 6.64
N ALA A 98 -9.71 -12.12 6.62
CA ALA A 98 -9.06 -12.74 7.77
C ALA A 98 -7.65 -12.19 8.09
N GLY A 99 -7.10 -11.31 7.25
CA GLY A 99 -6.02 -10.40 7.66
C GLY A 99 -6.63 -9.17 8.28
N GLY A 100 -7.12 -9.29 9.52
CA GLY A 100 -7.83 -8.22 10.22
C GLY A 100 -7.05 -6.91 10.18
N CYS A 101 -7.74 -5.78 10.31
CA CYS A 101 -7.11 -4.46 10.48
C CYS A 101 -6.34 -4.35 11.83
N GLY A 102 -5.80 -5.45 12.38
CA GLY A 102 -4.97 -5.50 13.57
C GLY A 102 -3.49 -5.44 13.20
N LEU A 103 -2.75 -4.68 14.00
CA LEU A 103 -1.31 -4.48 13.96
C LEU A 103 -0.51 -5.78 13.90
#